data_AF-A0A9X1JZX9-F1
#
_entry.id   AF-A0A9X1JZX9-F1
#
_cell.length_a   1.000
_cell.length_b   1.000
_cell.length_c   1.000
_cell.angle_alpha   90.00
_cell.angle_beta   90.00
_cell.angle_gamma   90.00
#
_symmetry.space_group_name_H-M   'P 1'
#
loop_
_entity.id
_entity.type
_entity.pdbx_description
1 polymer ?
#
loop_
_entity_poly.entity_id
_entity_poly.type
_entity_poly.pdbx_seq_one_letter_code
_entity_poly.pdbx_strand_id
1 'polypeptide(L)'
;MKNLAPIFIALLIGYISNAQVGINTTEPTATLDVNGTLRLRDAEKGPNEVIATRIVGIDDSGNIVQVEVAENLILENNTIRANDKILTIGDIDPIGVPIISDLNLIIWPGEPNEDKSVIRIRSILGDVIVTGIAAGQDGQTIWLYPTTGDLTFIPNSLLSLFGNRIENNSNLVVQRYEMVKLMYDATRSKWIIMDR
;
A
#
# COMPACT_ATOMS: atom_id res chain seq x y z
N MET A 1 54.90 -26.78 47.79
CA MET A 1 53.89 -26.77 46.70
C MET A 1 53.21 -25.41 46.77
N LYS A 2 53.29 -24.58 45.71
CA LYS A 2 52.67 -23.24 45.72
C LYS A 2 51.15 -23.41 45.74
N ASN A 3 50.43 -22.68 46.60
CA ASN A 3 48.97 -22.71 46.67
C ASN A 3 48.39 -22.19 45.35
N LEU A 4 47.97 -23.10 44.47
CA LEU A 4 47.33 -22.79 43.19
C LEU A 4 45.83 -22.51 43.32
N ALA A 5 45.23 -22.72 44.50
CA ALA A 5 43.83 -22.48 44.78
C ALA A 5 43.29 -21.08 44.39
N PRO A 6 43.99 -19.95 44.64
CA PRO A 6 43.48 -18.64 44.24
C PRO A 6 43.46 -18.46 42.71
N ILE A 7 44.38 -19.10 41.98
CA ILE A 7 44.41 -19.07 40.52
C ILE A 7 43.25 -19.89 39.96
N PHE A 8 42.95 -21.06 40.55
CA PHE A 8 41.80 -21.87 40.16
C PHE A 8 40.47 -21.15 40.38
N ILE A 9 40.30 -20.49 41.52
CA ILE A 9 39.09 -19.71 41.83
C ILE A 9 38.95 -18.53 40.86
N ALA A 10 40.04 -17.81 40.57
CA ALA A 10 40.01 -16.72 39.59
C ALA A 10 39.70 -17.20 38.17
N LEU A 11 40.18 -18.38 37.77
CA LEU A 11 39.85 -19.00 36.48
C LEU A 11 38.38 -19.41 36.40
N LEU A 12 37.80 -19.97 37.47
CA LEU A 12 36.37 -20.29 37.54
C LEU A 12 35.49 -19.04 37.48
N ILE A 13 35.90 -17.93 38.08
CA ILE A 13 35.18 -16.65 38.03
C ILE A 13 35.32 -15.96 36.66
N GLY A 14 36.43 -16.18 35.94
CA GLY A 14 36.63 -15.67 34.58
C GLY A 14 35.73 -16.32 33.52
N TYR A 15 35.22 -17.53 33.76
CA TYR A 15 34.33 -18.24 32.83
C TYR A 15 32.88 -17.72 32.81
N ILE A 16 32.48 -16.92 33.80
CA ILE A 16 31.12 -16.36 33.94
C ILE A 16 31.02 -14.89 33.47
N SER A 17 32.01 -14.37 32.73
CA SER A 17 32.08 -12.93 32.44
C SER A 17 31.14 -12.42 31.33
N ASN A 18 30.28 -13.26 30.77
CA ASN A 18 29.16 -12.80 29.95
C ASN A 18 27.89 -12.86 30.79
N ALA A 19 27.32 -11.71 31.14
CA ALA A 19 26.08 -11.61 31.90
C ALA A 19 24.85 -11.98 31.04
N GLN A 20 24.85 -13.19 30.48
CA GLN A 20 23.73 -13.76 29.74
C GLN A 20 22.81 -14.50 30.70
N VAL A 21 21.51 -14.32 30.55
CA VAL A 21 20.47 -15.02 31.31
C VAL A 21 19.89 -16.10 30.41
N GLY A 22 20.29 -17.35 30.65
CA GLY A 22 19.66 -18.52 30.06
C GLY A 22 18.57 -19.08 30.96
N ILE A 23 17.37 -19.29 30.43
CA ILE A 23 16.28 -20.01 31.10
C ILE A 23 16.04 -21.31 30.33
N ASN A 24 16.20 -22.44 31.03
CA ASN A 24 16.08 -23.79 30.47
C ASN A 24 17.09 -24.08 29.33
N THR A 25 18.25 -23.42 29.35
CA THR A 25 19.39 -23.64 28.44
C THR A 25 20.71 -23.40 29.18
N THR A 26 21.75 -24.17 28.85
CA THR A 26 23.12 -24.00 29.38
C THR A 26 24.04 -23.28 28.41
N GLU A 27 23.59 -23.06 27.17
CA GLU A 27 24.35 -22.38 26.11
C GLU A 27 23.46 -21.27 25.51
N PRO A 28 23.27 -20.13 26.22
CA PRO A 28 22.47 -19.03 25.72
C PRO A 28 23.07 -18.43 24.44
N THR A 29 22.26 -18.29 23.38
CA THR A 29 22.70 -17.64 22.13
C THR A 29 22.34 -16.14 22.07
N ALA A 30 21.56 -15.66 23.03
CA ALA A 30 21.19 -14.25 23.21
C ALA A 30 21.38 -13.82 24.67
N THR A 31 21.39 -12.50 24.92
CA THR A 31 21.54 -11.94 26.29
C THR A 31 20.46 -12.44 27.25
N LEU A 32 19.23 -12.57 26.75
CA LEU A 32 18.17 -13.31 27.42
C LEU A 32 17.71 -14.39 26.44
N ASP A 33 17.92 -15.64 26.79
CA ASP A 33 17.55 -16.80 25.99
C ASP A 33 16.62 -17.70 26.79
N VAL A 34 15.43 -17.93 26.25
CA VAL A 34 14.39 -18.74 26.87
C VAL A 34 14.11 -19.91 25.95
N ASN A 35 14.58 -21.09 26.32
CA ASN A 35 14.21 -22.33 25.65
C ASN A 35 12.81 -22.78 26.15
N GLY A 36 11.79 -22.08 25.67
CA GLY A 36 10.40 -22.22 26.09
C GLY A 36 9.54 -21.02 25.69
N THR A 37 8.40 -20.83 26.35
CA THR A 37 7.49 -19.71 26.07
C THR A 37 7.80 -18.51 26.96
N LEU A 38 7.90 -17.33 26.36
CA LEU A 38 7.90 -16.06 27.09
C LEU A 38 6.44 -15.62 27.33
N ARG A 39 6.07 -15.38 28.59
CA ARG A 39 4.81 -14.72 28.96
C ARG A 39 5.10 -13.45 29.74
N LEU A 40 4.79 -12.30 29.15
CA LEU A 40 4.80 -11.02 29.84
C LEU A 40 3.44 -10.82 30.54
N ARG A 41 3.48 -10.49 31.84
CA ARG A 41 2.29 -10.10 32.63
C ARG A 41 2.41 -8.61 32.96
N ASP A 42 1.27 -7.97 33.20
CA ASP A 42 1.19 -6.55 33.59
C ASP A 42 1.84 -5.60 32.57
N ALA A 43 1.79 -5.95 31.28
CA ALA A 43 2.19 -5.09 30.16
C ALA A 43 1.17 -3.99 29.85
N GLU A 44 0.35 -3.62 30.84
CA GLU A 44 -0.69 -2.61 30.69
C GLU A 44 -0.08 -1.21 30.62
N LYS A 45 -0.79 -0.27 30.00
CA LYS A 45 -0.39 1.14 29.94
C LYS A 45 -0.30 1.66 31.38
N GLY A 46 0.92 1.90 31.85
CA GLY A 46 1.15 2.50 33.16
C GLY A 46 0.52 3.89 33.29
N PRO A 47 0.59 4.53 34.47
CA PRO A 47 0.00 5.85 34.71
C PRO A 47 0.60 6.95 33.83
N ASN A 48 1.79 6.71 33.27
CA ASN A 48 2.40 7.56 32.26
C ASN A 48 2.04 7.02 30.88
N GLU A 49 1.66 7.92 29.97
CA GLU A 49 1.40 7.57 28.59
C GLU A 49 2.67 7.02 27.91
N VAL A 50 2.73 5.69 27.79
CA VAL A 50 3.75 5.02 26.98
C VAL A 50 3.21 4.89 25.56
N ILE A 51 3.87 5.57 24.63
CA ILE A 51 3.61 5.49 23.19
C ILE A 51 4.71 4.62 22.59
N ALA A 52 4.34 3.48 22.03
CA ALA A 52 5.22 2.62 21.26
C ALA A 52 5.74 3.41 20.06
N THR A 53 7.05 3.49 19.93
CA THR A 53 7.73 4.18 18.82
C THR A 53 8.21 3.22 17.74
N ARG A 54 8.15 1.89 17.99
CA ARG A 54 8.60 0.84 17.09
C ARG A 54 7.77 -0.42 17.25
N ILE A 55 7.71 -1.25 16.21
CA ILE A 55 7.17 -2.61 16.25
C ILE A 55 8.35 -3.57 16.37
N VAL A 56 8.13 -4.66 17.10
CA VAL A 56 9.05 -5.79 17.15
C VAL A 56 8.39 -7.06 16.60
N GLY A 57 9.21 -7.90 15.98
CA GLY A 57 8.84 -9.23 15.49
C GLY A 57 9.82 -10.27 16.01
N ILE A 58 9.59 -11.53 15.66
CA ILE A 58 10.48 -12.65 16.01
C ILE A 58 11.07 -13.16 14.70
N ASP A 59 12.40 -13.24 14.61
CA ASP A 59 13.10 -13.82 13.46
C ASP A 59 13.09 -15.36 13.47
N ASP A 60 13.61 -15.99 12.41
CA ASP A 60 13.67 -17.46 12.29
C ASP A 60 14.52 -18.13 13.37
N SER A 61 15.38 -17.38 14.06
CA SER A 61 16.20 -17.85 15.18
C SER A 61 15.56 -17.60 16.54
N GLY A 62 14.35 -17.03 16.58
CA GLY A 62 13.63 -16.73 17.82
C GLY A 62 14.03 -15.40 18.47
N ASN A 63 14.86 -14.57 17.85
CA ASN A 63 15.26 -13.28 18.41
C ASN A 63 14.19 -12.22 18.18
N ILE A 64 14.01 -11.34 19.18
CA ILE A 64 13.19 -10.15 19.01
C ILE A 64 13.97 -9.14 18.16
N VAL A 65 13.42 -8.79 17.00
CA VAL A 65 14.01 -7.82 16.07
C VAL A 65 13.07 -6.67 15.79
N GLN A 66 13.62 -5.51 15.47
CA GLN A 66 12.81 -4.37 15.06
C GLN A 66 12.17 -4.63 13.69
N VAL A 67 10.88 -4.33 13.56
CA VAL A 67 10.18 -4.32 12.28
C VAL A 67 10.20 -2.90 11.71
N GLU A 68 10.59 -2.78 10.45
CA GLU A 68 10.48 -1.53 9.70
C GLU A 68 9.04 -1.33 9.24
N VAL A 69 8.50 -0.13 9.48
CA VAL A 69 7.16 0.24 9.04
C VAL A 69 7.29 0.86 7.64
N ALA A 70 6.73 0.20 6.63
CA ALA A 70 6.75 0.67 5.24
C ALA A 70 5.87 1.93 5.03
N GLU A 71 6.07 2.64 3.91
CA GLU A 71 5.50 3.97 3.61
C GLU A 71 3.97 4.09 3.71
N ASN A 72 3.23 2.98 3.57
CA ASN A 72 1.77 2.95 3.62
C ASN A 72 1.20 2.55 4.98
N LEU A 73 2.04 2.34 5.99
CA LEU A 73 1.61 2.05 7.35
C LEU A 73 2.09 3.15 8.29
N ILE A 74 1.23 3.56 9.21
CA ILE A 74 1.54 4.53 10.25
C ILE A 74 1.41 3.83 11.59
N LEU A 75 2.48 3.85 12.39
CA LEU A 75 2.44 3.54 13.82
C LEU A 75 2.29 4.86 14.60
N GLU A 76 1.12 5.09 15.18
CA GLU A 76 0.86 6.26 16.00
C GLU A 76 -0.12 5.89 17.11
N ASN A 77 0.10 6.41 18.33
CA ASN A 77 -0.79 6.18 19.48
C ASN A 77 -1.08 4.68 19.71
N ASN A 78 -0.03 3.85 19.65
CA ASN A 78 -0.10 2.39 19.81
C ASN A 78 -1.01 1.68 18.79
N THR A 79 -1.29 2.31 17.65
CA THR A 79 -2.11 1.75 16.57
C THR A 79 -1.34 1.73 15.27
N ILE A 80 -1.42 0.62 14.55
CA ILE A 80 -0.97 0.52 13.16
C ILE A 80 -2.18 0.75 12.27
N ARG A 81 -2.12 1.75 11.40
CA ARG A 81 -3.15 2.00 10.38
C ARG A 81 -2.51 2.12 9.01
N ALA A 82 -3.28 1.82 7.97
CA ALA A 82 -2.87 2.23 6.63
C ALA A 82 -2.87 3.76 6.58
N ASN A 83 -1.85 4.35 5.95
CA ASN A 83 -1.90 5.75 5.56
C ASN A 83 -2.99 5.85 4.47
N ASP A 84 -4.08 6.56 4.74
CA ASP A 84 -5.14 6.76 3.74
C ASP A 84 -4.48 7.30 2.46
N LYS A 85 -4.67 6.58 1.35
CA LYS A 85 -3.91 6.81 0.12
C LYS A 85 -4.16 8.22 -0.39
N ILE A 86 -3.14 9.09 -0.33
CA ILE A 86 -3.15 10.35 -1.08
C ILE A 86 -3.22 9.98 -2.56
N LEU A 87 -4.33 10.32 -3.22
CA LEU A 87 -4.48 10.07 -4.65
C LEU A 87 -3.67 11.12 -5.43
N THR A 88 -2.75 10.64 -6.26
CA THR A 88 -1.99 11.47 -7.20
C THR A 88 -2.87 11.83 -8.39
N ILE A 89 -2.86 13.11 -8.78
CA ILE A 89 -3.70 13.64 -9.86
C ILE A 89 -2.83 13.96 -11.07
N GLY A 90 -3.20 13.39 -12.21
CA GLY A 90 -2.67 13.66 -13.53
C GLY A 90 -3.67 14.39 -14.42
N ASP A 91 -3.22 14.69 -15.63
CA ASP A 91 -3.95 15.48 -16.60
C ASP A 91 -3.75 14.88 -18.00
N ILE A 92 -4.73 15.09 -18.87
CA ILE A 92 -4.60 14.90 -20.32
C ILE A 92 -4.78 16.23 -21.05
N ASP A 93 -4.42 16.24 -22.33
CA ASP A 93 -4.71 17.37 -23.20
C ASP A 93 -6.23 17.62 -23.27
N PRO A 94 -6.69 18.89 -23.28
CA PRO A 94 -8.11 19.20 -23.37
C PRO A 94 -8.74 18.60 -24.63
N ILE A 95 -9.87 17.92 -24.44
CA ILE A 95 -10.62 17.29 -25.51
C ILE A 95 -11.28 18.37 -26.37
N GLY A 96 -10.97 18.35 -27.67
CA GLY A 96 -11.46 19.30 -28.68
C GLY A 96 -12.71 18.85 -29.43
N VAL A 97 -13.34 17.75 -29.02
CA VAL A 97 -14.45 17.10 -29.74
C VAL A 97 -15.58 16.72 -28.78
N PRO A 98 -16.85 16.72 -29.22
CA PRO A 98 -17.98 16.39 -28.36
C PRO A 98 -18.09 14.88 -28.07
N ILE A 99 -17.52 14.05 -28.95
CA ILE A 99 -17.47 12.59 -28.80
C ILE A 99 -16.02 12.17 -29.01
N ILE A 100 -15.46 11.44 -28.06
CA ILE A 100 -14.14 10.83 -28.16
C ILE A 100 -14.26 9.32 -27.99
N SER A 101 -13.64 8.60 -28.92
CA SER A 101 -13.51 7.16 -28.88
C SER A 101 -12.08 6.82 -28.49
N ASP A 102 -11.92 5.76 -27.69
CA ASP A 102 -10.62 5.21 -27.33
C ASP A 102 -9.71 6.24 -26.65
N LEU A 103 -10.28 7.03 -25.72
CA LEU A 103 -9.57 8.08 -25.00
C LEU A 103 -8.28 7.54 -24.38
N ASN A 104 -7.14 8.10 -24.78
CA ASN A 104 -5.86 7.73 -24.19
C ASN A 104 -5.62 8.51 -22.89
N LEU A 105 -5.42 7.79 -21.79
CA LEU A 105 -5.14 8.37 -20.48
C LEU A 105 -3.64 8.55 -20.21
N ILE A 106 -2.78 8.11 -21.13
CA ILE A 106 -1.31 8.17 -21.04
C ILE A 106 -0.76 7.54 -19.74
N ILE A 107 -1.21 6.31 -19.45
CA ILE A 107 -1.02 5.56 -18.19
C ILE A 107 -0.06 4.37 -18.28
N TRP A 108 0.55 4.10 -19.43
CA TRP A 108 1.52 3.03 -19.60
C TRP A 108 2.90 3.40 -19.03
N PRO A 109 3.78 2.42 -18.76
CA PRO A 109 5.13 2.70 -18.26
C PRO A 109 5.88 3.69 -19.15
N GLY A 110 6.42 4.75 -18.53
CA GLY A 110 7.09 5.86 -19.17
C GLY A 110 6.16 6.99 -19.65
N GLU A 111 4.84 6.85 -19.52
CA GLU A 111 3.88 7.90 -19.86
C GLU A 111 3.60 8.84 -18.68
N PRO A 112 3.18 10.10 -18.93
CA PRO A 112 3.01 11.12 -17.88
C PRO A 112 2.08 10.74 -16.72
N ASN A 113 1.12 9.85 -16.94
CA ASN A 113 0.16 9.43 -15.93
C ASN A 113 0.39 8.00 -15.39
N GLU A 114 1.58 7.40 -15.60
CA GLU A 114 1.89 6.03 -15.16
C GLU A 114 1.65 5.77 -13.66
N ASP A 115 1.86 6.79 -12.83
CA ASP A 115 1.79 6.74 -11.36
C ASP A 115 0.54 7.47 -10.80
N LYS A 116 -0.35 7.92 -11.68
CA LYS A 116 -1.50 8.74 -11.31
C LYS A 116 -2.71 7.88 -10.98
N SER A 117 -3.38 8.23 -9.90
CA SER A 117 -4.61 7.55 -9.46
C SER A 117 -5.88 8.23 -9.96
N VAL A 118 -5.79 9.51 -10.33
CA VAL A 118 -6.89 10.34 -10.83
C VAL A 118 -6.44 11.05 -12.10
N ILE A 119 -7.25 11.03 -13.15
CA ILE A 119 -7.01 11.80 -14.38
C ILE A 119 -8.08 12.88 -14.50
N ARG A 120 -7.65 14.15 -14.57
CA ARG A 120 -8.55 15.25 -14.89
C ARG A 120 -8.94 15.19 -16.36
N ILE A 121 -10.24 15.20 -16.59
CA ILE A 121 -10.81 15.32 -17.93
C ILE A 121 -11.23 16.78 -18.14
N ARG A 122 -10.66 17.39 -19.18
CA ARG A 122 -11.02 18.73 -19.64
C ARG A 122 -11.51 18.63 -21.07
N SER A 123 -12.48 19.46 -21.40
CA SER A 123 -13.02 19.66 -22.73
C SER A 123 -13.18 21.16 -22.96
N ILE A 124 -12.78 21.62 -24.14
CA ILE A 124 -12.94 23.02 -24.54
C ILE A 124 -14.37 23.32 -25.03
N LEU A 125 -15.19 22.28 -25.24
CA LEU A 125 -16.57 22.38 -25.73
C LEU A 125 -17.63 22.17 -24.63
N GLY A 126 -17.22 21.97 -23.38
CA GLY A 126 -18.11 21.64 -22.27
C GLY A 126 -18.26 20.13 -22.09
N ASP A 127 -19.49 19.63 -22.13
CA ASP A 127 -19.77 18.21 -21.93
C ASP A 127 -19.13 17.34 -23.02
N VAL A 128 -18.75 16.12 -22.65
CA VAL A 128 -18.09 15.18 -23.57
C VAL A 128 -18.64 13.77 -23.42
N ILE A 129 -18.82 13.11 -24.56
CA ILE A 129 -19.22 11.70 -24.64
C ILE A 129 -17.96 10.85 -24.86
N VAL A 130 -17.74 9.86 -24.00
CA VAL A 130 -16.67 8.86 -24.12
C VAL A 130 -17.27 7.51 -24.47
N THR A 131 -16.85 6.93 -25.58
CA THR A 131 -17.33 5.61 -26.02
C THR A 131 -16.40 4.47 -25.65
N GLY A 132 -15.17 4.81 -25.24
CA GLY A 132 -14.14 3.89 -24.79
C GLY A 132 -12.88 4.63 -24.37
N ILE A 133 -12.03 3.92 -23.64
CA ILE A 133 -10.76 4.39 -23.09
C ILE A 133 -9.70 3.38 -23.53
N ALA A 134 -8.53 3.84 -23.98
CA ALA A 134 -7.42 2.96 -24.35
C ALA A 134 -7.18 1.89 -23.26
N ALA A 135 -6.92 0.65 -23.68
CA ALA A 135 -6.74 -0.48 -22.77
C ALA A 135 -5.67 -0.21 -21.70
N GLY A 136 -5.93 -0.70 -20.48
CA GLY A 136 -5.00 -0.66 -19.35
C GLY A 136 -4.36 -2.02 -19.08
N GLN A 137 -3.68 -2.13 -17.94
CA GLN A 137 -3.19 -3.40 -17.39
C GLN A 137 -4.28 -4.11 -16.59
N ASP A 138 -4.23 -5.44 -16.50
CA ASP A 138 -5.23 -6.22 -15.76
C ASP A 138 -5.30 -5.79 -14.27
N GLY A 139 -6.51 -5.49 -13.80
CA GLY A 139 -6.74 -4.99 -12.44
C GLY A 139 -6.36 -3.53 -12.21
N GLN A 140 -5.86 -2.81 -13.22
CA GLN A 140 -5.50 -1.40 -13.09
C GLN A 140 -6.75 -0.57 -12.80
N THR A 141 -6.75 0.17 -11.68
CA THR A 141 -7.84 1.09 -11.33
C THR A 141 -7.45 2.54 -11.54
N ILE A 142 -8.36 3.33 -12.09
CA ILE A 142 -8.17 4.77 -12.29
C ILE A 142 -9.45 5.53 -11.97
N TRP A 143 -9.33 6.73 -11.40
CA TRP A 143 -10.43 7.67 -11.29
C TRP A 143 -10.42 8.66 -12.45
N LEU A 144 -11.60 8.96 -13.00
CA LEU A 144 -11.78 10.05 -13.95
C LEU A 144 -12.50 11.20 -13.27
N TYR A 145 -11.98 12.41 -13.45
CA TYR A 145 -12.45 13.63 -12.80
C TYR A 145 -12.75 14.72 -13.84
N PRO A 146 -13.97 14.79 -14.38
CA PRO A 146 -14.37 15.87 -15.28
C PRO A 146 -14.39 17.23 -14.57
N THR A 147 -13.70 18.22 -15.17
CA THR A 147 -13.51 19.54 -14.55
C THR A 147 -14.11 20.71 -15.33
N THR A 148 -14.53 20.50 -16.58
CA THR A 148 -15.05 21.57 -17.45
C THR A 148 -16.54 21.41 -17.78
N GLY A 149 -17.01 20.18 -17.94
CA GLY A 149 -18.40 19.80 -18.23
C GLY A 149 -18.63 18.35 -17.83
N ASP A 150 -19.84 17.85 -18.05
CA ASP A 150 -20.23 16.49 -17.70
C ASP A 150 -19.55 15.46 -18.62
N LEU A 151 -19.29 14.28 -18.07
CA LEU A 151 -18.70 13.15 -18.79
C LEU A 151 -19.74 12.05 -18.96
N THR A 152 -20.14 11.79 -20.20
CA THR A 152 -21.10 10.72 -20.50
C THR A 152 -20.40 9.51 -21.11
N PHE A 153 -20.49 8.35 -20.44
CA PHE A 153 -20.04 7.08 -21.01
C PHE A 153 -21.15 6.40 -21.78
N ILE A 154 -20.82 5.94 -22.99
CA ILE A 154 -21.67 5.04 -23.79
C ILE A 154 -21.06 3.63 -23.72
N PRO A 155 -21.61 2.73 -22.89
CA PRO A 155 -21.03 1.41 -22.72
C PRO A 155 -21.13 0.58 -24.00
N ASN A 156 -20.16 -0.29 -24.21
CA ASN A 156 -20.10 -1.24 -25.33
C ASN A 156 -20.26 -0.63 -26.73
N SER A 157 -19.98 0.66 -26.90
CA SER A 157 -20.09 1.33 -28.19
C SER A 157 -19.17 0.72 -29.24
N LEU A 158 -19.71 0.52 -30.45
CA LEU A 158 -18.95 0.03 -31.60
C LEU A 158 -18.01 1.09 -32.19
N LEU A 159 -18.11 2.36 -31.75
CA LEU A 159 -17.18 3.42 -32.13
C LEU A 159 -15.79 3.22 -31.50
N SER A 160 -15.69 2.42 -30.44
CA SER A 160 -14.44 2.07 -29.77
C SER A 160 -13.98 0.66 -30.09
N LEU A 161 -12.66 0.48 -30.09
CA LEU A 161 -12.03 -0.84 -30.20
C LEU A 161 -12.53 -1.77 -29.11
N PHE A 162 -12.63 -3.08 -29.40
CA PHE A 162 -13.17 -4.06 -28.45
C PHE A 162 -12.49 -3.97 -27.07
N GLY A 163 -11.15 -3.89 -27.07
CA GLY A 163 -10.31 -3.80 -25.88
C GLY A 163 -10.45 -2.50 -25.06
N ASN A 164 -11.12 -1.49 -25.61
CA ASN A 164 -11.22 -0.15 -25.04
C ASN A 164 -12.64 0.16 -24.53
N ARG A 165 -13.59 -0.75 -24.77
CA ARG A 165 -14.98 -0.52 -24.42
C ARG A 165 -15.17 -0.49 -22.92
N ILE A 166 -16.15 0.29 -22.50
CA ILE A 166 -16.56 0.40 -21.11
C ILE A 166 -17.80 -0.49 -20.93
N GLU A 167 -17.79 -1.30 -19.89
CA GLU A 167 -18.89 -2.17 -19.51
C GLU A 167 -19.77 -1.45 -18.48
N ASN A 168 -21.04 -1.27 -18.83
CA ASN A 168 -22.09 -0.83 -17.91
C ASN A 168 -23.46 -1.21 -18.47
N ASN A 169 -24.47 -1.31 -17.61
CA ASN A 169 -25.84 -1.67 -18.01
C ASN A 169 -26.55 -0.57 -18.81
N SER A 170 -26.16 0.69 -18.60
CA SER A 170 -26.73 1.86 -19.26
C SER A 170 -25.67 2.94 -19.46
N ASN A 171 -26.01 3.98 -20.23
CA ASN A 171 -25.19 5.19 -20.25
C ASN A 171 -24.98 5.70 -18.82
N LEU A 172 -23.76 6.16 -18.53
CA LEU A 172 -23.42 6.78 -17.25
C LEU A 172 -23.07 8.23 -17.50
N VAL A 173 -23.72 9.15 -16.78
CA VAL A 173 -23.31 10.55 -16.70
C VAL A 173 -22.58 10.74 -15.37
N VAL A 174 -21.37 11.28 -15.44
CA VAL A 174 -20.60 11.76 -14.28
C VAL A 174 -20.64 13.27 -14.35
N GLN A 175 -21.24 13.90 -13.33
CA GLN A 175 -21.40 15.35 -13.36
C GLN A 175 -20.05 16.03 -13.22
N ARG A 176 -19.94 17.25 -13.71
CA ARG A 176 -18.76 18.08 -13.50
C ARG A 176 -18.42 18.16 -12.01
N TYR A 177 -17.16 17.89 -11.71
CA TYR A 177 -16.57 17.80 -10.38
C TYR A 177 -16.96 16.58 -9.53
N GLU A 178 -17.75 15.66 -10.06
CA GLU A 178 -17.85 14.30 -9.53
C GLU A 178 -16.75 13.43 -10.11
N MET A 179 -16.59 12.22 -9.55
CA MET A 179 -15.59 11.28 -10.00
C MET A 179 -16.23 9.93 -10.30
N VAL A 180 -15.52 9.10 -11.07
CA VAL A 180 -15.90 7.70 -11.26
C VAL A 180 -14.65 6.85 -11.24
N LYS A 181 -14.73 5.70 -10.57
CA LYS A 181 -13.64 4.72 -10.57
C LYS A 181 -13.91 3.64 -11.60
N LEU A 182 -12.91 3.36 -12.41
CA LEU A 182 -12.92 2.23 -13.34
C LEU A 182 -11.77 1.27 -13.02
N MET A 183 -11.96 0.00 -13.39
CA MET A 183 -10.92 -1.02 -13.39
C MET A 183 -10.84 -1.67 -14.76
N TYR A 184 -9.64 -1.89 -15.28
CA TYR A 184 -9.47 -2.67 -16.50
C TYR A 184 -9.50 -4.17 -16.18
N ASP A 185 -10.39 -4.91 -16.84
CA ASP A 185 -10.45 -6.37 -16.81
C ASP A 185 -9.90 -6.89 -18.14
N ALA A 186 -8.68 -7.45 -18.13
CA ALA A 186 -8.01 -7.91 -19.33
C ALA A 186 -8.63 -9.21 -19.87
N THR A 187 -9.23 -10.03 -19.00
CA THR A 187 -9.94 -11.26 -19.40
C THR A 187 -11.17 -10.93 -20.24
N ARG A 188 -11.89 -9.88 -19.87
CA ARG A 188 -13.03 -9.35 -20.65
C ARG A 188 -12.59 -8.36 -21.74
N SER A 189 -11.36 -7.86 -21.64
CA SER A 189 -10.78 -6.78 -22.44
C SER A 189 -11.65 -5.51 -22.42
N LYS A 190 -12.05 -5.06 -21.22
CA LYS A 190 -12.92 -3.89 -21.04
C LYS A 190 -12.63 -3.14 -19.75
N TRP A 191 -12.98 -1.86 -19.74
CA TRP A 191 -13.07 -1.07 -18.52
C TRP A 191 -14.39 -1.34 -17.80
N ILE A 192 -14.34 -1.65 -16.51
CA ILE A 192 -15.50 -1.93 -15.65
C ILE A 192 -15.70 -0.74 -14.71
N ILE A 193 -16.94 -0.23 -14.62
CA ILE A 193 -17.28 0.84 -13.67
C ILE A 193 -17.43 0.23 -12.27
N MET A 194 -16.63 0.72 -11.31
CA MET A 194 -16.61 0.20 -9.95
C MET A 194 -17.48 1.02 -9.00
N ASP A 195 -17.28 2.34 -8.99
CA ASP A 195 -17.80 3.22 -7.95
C ASP A 195 -17.98 4.66 -8.47
N ARG A 196 -18.80 5.46 -7.78
CA ARG A 196 -19.05 6.87 -8.04
C ARG A 196 -18.57 7.72 -6.87
#